data_AF-A0A817WE30-F1
#
_entry.id   AF-A0A817WE30-F1
#
_cell.length_a   1.000
_cell.length_b   1.000
_cell.length_c   1.000
_cell.angle_alpha   90.00
_cell.angle_beta   90.00
_cell.angle_gamma   90.00
#
_symmetry.space_group_name_H-M   'P 1'
#
loop_
_entity.id
_entity.type
_entity.pdbx_description
1 polymer ?
#
loop_
_entity_poly.entity_id
_entity_poly.type
_entity_poly.pdbx_seq_one_letter_code
_entity_poly.pdbx_strand_id
1 'polypeptide(L)'
;MLELTSIPDDIVAETVHTIGDIIRGNDEHQKFFGSFVNIVGGLQVPLLFNMLYIMVADKKQSFRLRISILYCLQCYLYKNDIGKSMIVQTLLPQTENANNEYTLGHLLTIGYLSKDIVASWCSGIALSHLIADSQQYKEAILKVVLAIDRSHTGVKTLMEISMDLLQNCSCSFHTRVAVLIFLCTWLSNCSLAVQTLLTIENSISYLISQIGSESTADDRELLIQSVCSFTIGLCFIFNNNQISLYSSEALERLINKRIGIDLFQEKLEVLSKSEFYIEALQKPQLKLSDPSDMILDYEFAHLYESLKSSISNMLTRQYINATARTLIVPISTNIYEQKISTMMTHYNNLIRQRVEETNMDNEKEKQWIQEHDMDKKNALALEQQIQKIKDENPIFNK
;
A
#
# COMPACT_ATOMS: atom_id res chain seq x y z
N MET A 1 -7.39 -19.02 38.97
CA MET A 1 -5.93 -18.79 39.04
C MET A 1 -5.56 -17.34 39.37
N LEU A 2 -6.40 -16.33 39.07
CA LEU A 2 -6.10 -14.91 39.36
C LEU A 2 -6.82 -14.33 40.60
N GLU A 3 -7.64 -15.11 41.32
CA GLU A 3 -8.06 -14.76 42.69
C GLU A 3 -7.22 -15.53 43.71
N LEU A 4 -5.96 -15.14 43.82
CA LEU A 4 -5.10 -15.56 44.92
C LEU A 4 -4.48 -14.30 45.51
N THR A 5 -5.30 -13.57 46.28
CA THR A 5 -4.90 -12.38 47.06
C THR A 5 -3.75 -12.64 48.05
N SER A 6 -3.25 -13.87 48.12
CA SER A 6 -2.12 -14.33 48.92
C SER A 6 -0.82 -14.56 48.13
N ILE A 7 -0.85 -14.58 46.79
CA ILE A 7 0.36 -14.82 45.98
C ILE A 7 0.96 -13.49 45.56
N PRO A 8 2.28 -13.28 45.75
CA PRO A 8 2.98 -12.10 45.26
C PRO A 8 2.84 -11.93 43.73
N ASP A 9 2.58 -10.69 43.30
CA ASP A 9 2.45 -10.31 41.89
C ASP A 9 3.59 -10.83 40.99
N ASP A 10 4.83 -10.81 41.49
CA ASP A 10 6.00 -11.30 40.75
C ASP A 10 5.92 -12.79 40.41
N ILE A 11 5.38 -13.61 41.32
CA ILE A 11 5.20 -15.04 41.11
C ILE A 11 4.08 -15.27 40.10
N VAL A 12 2.98 -14.50 40.20
CA VAL A 12 1.88 -14.57 39.24
C VAL A 12 2.37 -14.19 37.84
N ALA A 13 3.12 -13.09 37.73
CA ALA A 13 3.68 -12.62 36.48
C ALA A 13 4.59 -13.68 35.83
N GLU A 14 5.53 -14.25 36.59
CA GLU A 14 6.43 -15.30 36.08
C GLU A 14 5.67 -16.58 35.69
N THR A 15 4.61 -16.93 36.43
CA THR A 15 3.75 -18.07 36.11
C THR A 15 3.00 -17.85 34.79
N VAL A 16 2.38 -16.68 34.63
CA VAL A 16 1.68 -16.30 33.38
C VAL A 16 2.65 -16.31 32.20
N HIS A 17 3.87 -15.84 32.43
CA HIS A 17 4.93 -15.84 31.43
C HIS A 17 5.33 -17.27 31.00
N THR A 18 5.53 -18.15 31.98
CA THR A 18 5.84 -19.57 31.76
C THR A 18 4.71 -20.29 31.02
N ILE A 19 3.46 -19.98 31.36
CA ILE A 19 2.30 -20.50 30.62
C ILE A 19 2.35 -20.03 29.16
N GLY A 20 2.72 -18.78 28.90
CA GLY A 20 2.97 -18.26 27.55
C GLY A 20 3.93 -19.14 26.75
N ASP A 21 5.10 -19.46 27.33
CA ASP A 21 6.09 -20.34 26.70
C ASP A 21 5.53 -21.75 26.39
N ILE A 22 4.72 -22.31 27.30
CA ILE A 22 4.12 -23.65 27.16
C ILE A 22 3.07 -23.71 26.05
N ILE A 23 2.28 -22.65 25.87
CA ILE A 23 1.19 -22.64 24.89
C ILE A 23 1.64 -22.18 23.50
N ARG A 24 2.75 -21.44 23.38
CA ARG A 24 3.12 -20.77 22.12
C ARG A 24 3.25 -21.75 20.94
N GLY A 25 2.35 -21.62 19.96
CA GLY A 25 2.36 -22.42 18.74
C GLY A 25 1.98 -23.89 18.93
N ASN A 26 1.37 -24.25 20.07
CA ASN A 26 0.82 -25.58 20.31
C ASN A 26 -0.72 -25.50 20.37
N ASP A 27 -1.38 -25.99 19.33
CA ASP A 27 -2.83 -25.88 19.15
C ASP A 27 -3.64 -26.51 20.29
N GLU A 28 -3.21 -27.67 20.82
CA GLU A 28 -3.90 -28.36 21.91
C GLU A 28 -3.81 -27.56 23.22
N HIS A 29 -2.62 -27.07 23.54
CA HIS A 29 -2.39 -26.26 24.73
C HIS A 29 -3.11 -24.92 24.64
N GLN A 30 -3.10 -24.26 23.48
CA GLN A 30 -3.84 -23.01 23.26
C GLN A 30 -5.34 -23.23 23.37
N LYS A 31 -5.89 -24.30 22.78
CA LYS A 31 -7.31 -24.65 22.90
C LYS A 31 -7.72 -24.93 24.35
N PHE A 32 -6.91 -25.69 25.07
CA PHE A 32 -7.13 -25.95 26.49
C PHE A 32 -7.07 -24.67 27.30
N PHE A 33 -6.07 -23.81 27.05
CA PHE A 33 -5.92 -22.51 27.70
C PHE A 33 -7.16 -21.61 27.49
N GLY A 34 -7.65 -21.51 26.25
CA GLY A 34 -8.82 -20.71 25.91
C GLY A 34 -10.14 -21.20 26.54
N SER A 35 -10.18 -22.45 27.00
CA SER A 35 -11.36 -23.04 27.65
C SER A 35 -11.47 -22.76 29.16
N PHE A 36 -10.41 -22.21 29.78
CA PHE A 36 -10.42 -21.97 31.21
C PHE A 36 -11.38 -20.85 31.64
N VAL A 37 -11.98 -21.08 32.80
CA VAL A 37 -12.85 -20.14 33.48
C VAL A 37 -12.27 -19.87 34.86
N ASN A 38 -12.19 -18.59 35.21
CA ASN A 38 -11.82 -18.14 36.55
C ASN A 38 -13.07 -17.83 37.37
N ILE A 39 -12.97 -17.91 38.69
CA ILE A 39 -14.02 -17.42 39.59
C ILE A 39 -13.55 -16.07 40.11
N VAL A 40 -14.36 -15.03 39.93
CA VAL A 40 -14.09 -13.68 40.41
C VAL A 40 -15.29 -13.17 41.19
N GLY A 41 -15.14 -12.92 42.49
CA GLY A 41 -16.24 -12.48 43.35
C GLY A 41 -17.47 -13.41 43.32
N GLY A 42 -17.26 -14.70 43.09
CA GLY A 42 -18.31 -15.71 42.95
C GLY A 42 -18.90 -15.87 41.54
N LEU A 43 -18.47 -15.05 40.55
CA LEU A 43 -18.90 -15.14 39.16
C LEU A 43 -17.89 -15.94 38.32
N GLN A 44 -18.39 -16.77 37.40
CA GLN A 44 -17.57 -17.47 36.42
C GLN A 44 -17.23 -16.54 35.25
N VAL A 45 -15.94 -16.26 35.07
CA VAL A 45 -15.43 -15.33 34.06
C VAL A 45 -14.40 -16.04 33.19
N PRO A 46 -14.50 -16.02 31.85
CA PRO A 46 -13.49 -16.60 30.97
C PRO A 46 -12.08 -16.08 31.29
N LEU A 47 -11.08 -16.95 31.33
CA LEU A 47 -9.72 -16.61 31.75
C LEU A 47 -9.13 -15.47 30.90
N LEU A 48 -9.26 -15.56 29.58
CA LEU A 48 -8.78 -14.53 28.65
C LEU A 48 -9.43 -13.17 28.91
N PHE A 49 -10.72 -13.15 29.23
CA PHE A 49 -11.43 -11.91 29.55
C PHE A 49 -10.88 -11.27 30.83
N ASN A 50 -10.71 -12.06 31.88
CA ASN A 50 -10.14 -11.59 33.14
C ASN A 50 -8.70 -11.07 32.94
N MET A 51 -7.87 -11.79 32.18
CA MET A 51 -6.51 -11.34 31.86
C MET A 51 -6.49 -10.01 31.10
N LEU A 52 -7.32 -9.85 30.05
CA LEU A 52 -7.42 -8.57 29.34
C LEU A 52 -7.94 -7.45 30.25
N TYR A 53 -8.90 -7.75 31.14
CA TYR A 53 -9.40 -6.77 32.10
C TYR A 53 -8.28 -6.28 33.04
N ILE A 54 -7.46 -7.19 33.57
CA ILE A 54 -6.28 -6.85 34.38
C ILE A 54 -5.27 -6.02 33.56
N MET A 55 -5.01 -6.43 32.31
CA MET A 55 -4.08 -5.73 31.42
C MET A 55 -4.54 -4.30 31.11
N VAL A 56 -5.85 -4.04 31.01
CA VAL A 56 -6.40 -2.76 30.51
C VAL A 56 -6.92 -1.86 31.61
N ALA A 57 -7.75 -2.39 32.51
CA ALA A 57 -8.62 -1.61 33.39
C ALA A 57 -8.13 -1.55 34.84
N ASP A 58 -7.42 -2.58 35.31
CA ASP A 58 -6.99 -2.63 36.71
C ASP A 58 -5.65 -1.91 36.93
N LYS A 59 -5.73 -0.60 37.15
CA LYS A 59 -4.58 0.28 37.37
C LYS A 59 -3.80 -0.01 38.67
N LYS A 60 -4.32 -0.86 39.56
CA LYS A 60 -3.62 -1.23 40.80
C LYS A 60 -2.58 -2.33 40.56
N GLN A 61 -2.65 -3.01 39.43
CA GLN A 61 -1.83 -4.17 39.11
C GLN A 61 -0.44 -3.75 38.66
N SER A 62 0.55 -4.54 39.03
CA SER A 62 1.94 -4.27 38.69
C SER A 62 2.18 -4.20 37.17
N PHE A 63 3.09 -3.32 36.77
CA PHE A 63 3.54 -3.20 35.38
C PHE A 63 3.97 -4.57 34.81
N ARG A 64 4.77 -5.31 35.58
CA ARG A 64 5.28 -6.64 35.21
C ARG A 64 4.17 -7.64 34.90
N LEU A 65 3.09 -7.67 35.69
CA LEU A 65 1.96 -8.55 35.44
C LEU A 65 1.24 -8.20 34.14
N ARG A 66 1.02 -6.91 33.86
CA ARG A 66 0.37 -6.45 32.62
C ARG A 66 1.17 -6.82 31.38
N ILE A 67 2.50 -6.68 31.42
CA ILE A 67 3.40 -7.11 30.34
C ILE A 67 3.41 -8.64 30.19
N SER A 68 3.39 -9.38 31.30
CA SER A 68 3.33 -10.85 31.26
C SER A 68 2.03 -11.35 30.65
N ILE A 69 0.91 -10.67 30.93
CA ILE A 69 -0.38 -10.97 30.31
C ILE A 69 -0.35 -10.70 28.81
N LEU A 70 0.21 -9.56 28.38
CA LEU A 70 0.39 -9.28 26.96
C LEU A 70 1.20 -10.39 26.27
N TYR A 71 2.33 -10.80 26.87
CA TYR A 71 3.14 -11.88 26.34
C TYR A 71 2.37 -13.20 26.23
N CYS A 72 1.63 -13.57 27.26
CA CYS A 72 0.79 -14.76 27.25
C CYS A 72 -0.29 -14.69 26.16
N LEU A 73 -0.90 -13.51 25.94
CA LEU A 73 -1.84 -13.28 24.85
C LEU A 73 -1.17 -13.42 23.47
N GLN A 74 0.03 -12.86 23.27
CA GLN A 74 0.81 -13.02 22.04
C GLN A 74 1.08 -14.50 21.75
N CYS A 75 1.47 -15.26 22.78
CA CYS A 75 1.70 -16.70 22.68
C CYS A 75 0.42 -17.49 22.38
N TYR A 76 -0.71 -17.09 22.97
CA TYR A 76 -2.02 -17.66 22.67
C TYR A 76 -2.44 -17.43 21.21
N LEU A 77 -2.14 -16.25 20.65
CA LEU A 77 -2.49 -15.87 19.27
C LEU A 77 -1.51 -16.40 18.23
N TYR A 78 -0.27 -16.72 18.62
CA TYR A 78 0.77 -17.18 17.70
C TYR A 78 0.34 -18.46 16.99
N LYS A 79 0.17 -18.38 15.66
CA LYS A 79 -0.33 -19.45 14.77
C LYS A 79 -1.71 -20.04 15.13
N ASN A 80 -2.48 -19.35 15.96
CA ASN A 80 -3.79 -19.82 16.43
C ASN A 80 -4.94 -19.08 15.73
N ASP A 81 -5.34 -19.55 14.56
CA ASP A 81 -6.41 -18.91 13.79
C ASP A 81 -7.77 -18.98 14.51
N ILE A 82 -8.05 -20.04 15.25
CA ILE A 82 -9.32 -20.17 16.00
C ILE A 82 -9.38 -19.10 17.10
N GLY A 83 -8.30 -18.94 17.87
CA GLY A 83 -8.19 -17.91 18.90
C GLY A 83 -8.29 -16.50 18.34
N LYS A 84 -7.61 -16.23 17.21
CA LYS A 84 -7.72 -14.95 16.49
C LYS A 84 -9.16 -14.68 16.04
N SER A 85 -9.81 -15.66 15.38
CA SER A 85 -11.20 -15.53 14.92
C SER A 85 -12.15 -15.21 16.06
N MET A 86 -12.01 -15.89 17.21
CA MET A 86 -12.84 -15.66 18.40
C MET A 86 -12.75 -14.21 18.85
N ILE A 87 -11.56 -13.63 18.95
CA ILE A 87 -11.39 -12.24 19.39
C ILE A 87 -11.86 -11.26 18.30
N VAL A 88 -11.48 -11.47 17.04
CA VAL A 88 -11.88 -10.60 15.92
C VAL A 88 -13.40 -10.50 15.82
N GLN A 89 -14.13 -11.61 15.93
CA GLN A 89 -15.59 -11.58 15.88
C GLN A 89 -16.19 -10.65 16.94
N THR A 90 -15.60 -10.59 18.14
CA THR A 90 -16.07 -9.71 19.21
C THR A 90 -15.79 -8.21 18.99
N LEU A 91 -14.95 -7.86 18.01
CA LEU A 91 -14.71 -6.47 17.57
C LEU A 91 -15.72 -6.02 16.52
N LEU A 92 -16.28 -6.96 15.74
CA LEU A 92 -17.16 -6.63 14.62
C LEU A 92 -18.54 -6.19 15.13
N PRO A 93 -19.22 -5.26 14.41
CA PRO A 93 -20.59 -4.86 14.75
C PRO A 93 -21.52 -6.08 14.81
N GLN A 94 -22.13 -6.33 15.97
CA GLN A 94 -23.06 -7.44 16.19
C GLN A 94 -24.50 -7.00 15.89
N THR A 95 -25.25 -7.81 15.13
CA THR A 95 -26.68 -7.59 14.86
C THR A 95 -27.51 -8.08 16.04
N GLU A 96 -27.91 -7.15 16.91
CA GLU A 96 -28.93 -7.31 17.97
C GLU A 96 -28.60 -8.31 19.12
N ASN A 97 -28.88 -7.88 20.36
CA ASN A 97 -28.58 -8.55 21.64
C ASN A 97 -27.13 -8.48 22.14
N ALA A 98 -26.52 -7.30 22.09
CA ALA A 98 -25.45 -7.00 23.03
C ALA A 98 -26.06 -6.90 24.44
N ASN A 99 -26.08 -8.00 25.18
CA ASN A 99 -26.13 -7.94 26.64
C ASN A 99 -25.09 -6.89 27.08
N ASN A 100 -25.36 -6.11 28.14
CA ASN A 100 -24.46 -5.08 28.70
C ASN A 100 -23.09 -5.61 29.20
N GLU A 101 -22.66 -6.78 28.74
CA GLU A 101 -21.40 -7.42 29.05
C GLU A 101 -20.31 -6.97 28.08
N TYR A 102 -19.19 -6.51 28.63
CA TYR A 102 -18.00 -6.21 27.84
C TYR A 102 -17.48 -7.49 27.17
N THR A 103 -17.09 -7.40 25.90
CA THR A 103 -16.42 -8.49 25.18
C THR A 103 -14.89 -8.29 25.17
N LEU A 104 -14.14 -9.28 24.69
CA LEU A 104 -12.69 -9.18 24.51
C LEU A 104 -12.33 -8.01 23.58
N GLY A 105 -13.07 -7.85 22.49
CA GLY A 105 -12.93 -6.72 21.56
C GLY A 105 -13.19 -5.37 22.22
N HIS A 106 -14.22 -5.25 23.05
CA HIS A 106 -14.48 -4.02 23.81
C HIS A 106 -13.34 -3.68 24.77
N LEU A 107 -12.76 -4.66 25.47
CA LEU A 107 -11.62 -4.42 26.35
C LEU A 107 -10.40 -3.92 25.58
N LEU A 108 -10.08 -4.52 24.43
CA LEU A 108 -8.97 -4.07 23.59
C LEU A 108 -9.19 -2.66 23.05
N THR A 109 -10.40 -2.30 22.61
CA THR A 109 -10.68 -0.95 22.12
C THR A 109 -10.67 0.10 23.23
N ILE A 110 -11.20 -0.23 24.41
CA ILE A 110 -11.09 0.63 25.62
C ILE A 110 -9.62 0.85 25.99
N GLY A 111 -8.81 -0.20 25.97
CA GLY A 111 -7.39 -0.10 26.27
C GLY A 111 -6.63 0.72 25.24
N TYR A 112 -6.87 0.49 23.95
CA TYR A 112 -6.24 1.20 22.84
C TYR A 112 -6.49 2.72 22.92
N LEU A 113 -7.72 3.12 23.26
CA LEU A 113 -8.16 4.51 23.43
C LEU A 113 -7.85 5.11 24.82
N SER A 114 -7.24 4.33 25.72
CA SER A 114 -6.98 4.75 27.09
C SER A 114 -5.91 5.84 27.17
N LYS A 115 -6.04 6.72 28.17
CA LYS A 115 -4.97 7.66 28.55
C LYS A 115 -3.83 6.99 29.34
N ASP A 116 -4.05 5.77 29.81
CA ASP A 116 -3.00 4.97 30.41
C ASP A 116 -2.08 4.43 29.31
N ILE A 117 -0.83 4.88 29.35
CA ILE A 117 0.20 4.56 28.35
C ILE A 117 0.40 3.05 28.23
N VAL A 118 0.42 2.32 29.35
CA VAL A 118 0.62 0.87 29.35
C VAL A 118 -0.58 0.16 28.73
N ALA A 119 -1.81 0.59 29.05
CA ALA A 119 -3.03 0.01 28.48
C ALA A 119 -3.08 0.23 26.96
N SER A 120 -2.79 1.46 26.53
CA SER A 120 -2.81 1.87 25.13
C SER A 120 -1.77 1.11 24.32
N TRP A 121 -0.53 1.06 24.81
CA TRP A 121 0.55 0.32 24.15
C TRP A 121 0.25 -1.18 24.08
N CYS A 122 -0.09 -1.83 25.20
CA CYS A 122 -0.39 -3.26 25.22
C CYS A 122 -1.55 -3.63 24.29
N SER A 123 -2.60 -2.80 24.24
CA SER A 123 -3.75 -3.05 23.37
C SER A 123 -3.40 -2.87 21.89
N GLY A 124 -2.58 -1.87 21.54
CA GLY A 124 -2.10 -1.69 20.17
C GLY A 124 -1.25 -2.87 19.69
N ILE A 125 -0.33 -3.35 20.54
CA ILE A 125 0.46 -4.55 20.24
C ILE A 125 -0.43 -5.79 20.16
N ALA A 126 -1.36 -5.99 21.09
CA ALA A 126 -2.31 -7.10 21.04
C ALA A 126 -3.14 -7.12 19.75
N LEU A 127 -3.62 -5.96 19.29
CA LEU A 127 -4.32 -5.81 18.01
C LEU A 127 -3.42 -6.11 16.81
N SER A 128 -2.14 -5.73 16.86
CA SER A 128 -1.14 -6.11 15.85
C SER A 128 -1.01 -7.63 15.72
N HIS A 129 -0.79 -8.33 16.84
CA HIS A 129 -0.69 -9.80 16.85
C HIS A 129 -2.00 -10.50 16.44
N LEU A 130 -3.15 -9.88 16.73
CA LEU A 130 -4.47 -10.41 16.35
C LEU A 130 -4.63 -10.54 14.83
N ILE A 131 -4.10 -9.57 14.08
CA ILE A 131 -4.22 -9.52 12.60
C ILE A 131 -2.95 -9.96 11.87
N ALA A 132 -1.85 -10.19 12.59
CA ALA A 132 -0.59 -10.64 12.02
C ALA A 132 -0.81 -11.91 11.17
N ASP A 133 -0.11 -11.99 10.04
CA ASP A 133 -0.12 -13.11 9.08
C ASP A 133 -1.50 -13.55 8.54
N SER A 134 -2.55 -12.74 8.68
CA SER A 134 -3.88 -13.06 8.16
C SER A 134 -4.51 -11.89 7.43
N GLN A 135 -4.58 -12.00 6.09
CA GLN A 135 -5.29 -11.02 5.27
C GLN A 135 -6.78 -10.96 5.62
N GLN A 136 -7.40 -12.10 5.93
CA GLN A 136 -8.82 -12.15 6.31
C GLN A 136 -9.12 -11.30 7.55
N TYR A 137 -8.28 -11.37 8.59
CA TYR A 137 -8.50 -10.58 9.80
C TYR A 137 -8.20 -9.11 9.57
N LYS A 138 -7.16 -8.77 8.79
CA LYS A 138 -6.89 -7.40 8.35
C LYS A 138 -8.09 -6.78 7.64
N GLU A 139 -8.73 -7.50 6.73
CA GLU A 139 -9.92 -7.02 6.02
C GLU A 139 -11.16 -6.97 6.93
N ALA A 140 -11.31 -7.93 7.84
CA ALA A 140 -12.45 -7.96 8.77
C ALA A 140 -12.47 -6.74 9.68
N ILE A 141 -11.32 -6.39 10.28
CA ILE A 141 -11.27 -5.29 11.26
C ILE A 141 -11.44 -3.89 10.63
N LEU A 142 -11.41 -3.76 9.29
CA LEU A 142 -11.77 -2.50 8.60
C LEU A 142 -13.24 -2.13 8.80
N LYS A 143 -14.09 -3.12 9.13
CA LYS A 143 -15.52 -2.92 9.42
C LYS A 143 -15.78 -2.48 10.86
N VAL A 144 -14.74 -2.42 11.71
CA VAL A 144 -14.88 -2.00 13.10
C VAL A 144 -15.09 -0.49 13.14
N VAL A 145 -16.21 -0.10 13.73
CA VAL A 145 -16.66 1.27 13.85
C VAL A 145 -17.00 1.53 15.31
N LEU A 146 -16.49 2.64 15.86
CA LEU A 146 -16.67 3.03 17.25
C LEU A 146 -17.42 4.37 17.32
N ALA A 147 -18.32 4.49 18.29
CA ALA A 147 -18.97 5.76 18.61
C ALA A 147 -18.01 6.65 19.42
N ILE A 148 -17.89 7.91 19.02
CA ILE A 148 -16.90 8.85 19.58
C ILE A 148 -17.52 9.70 20.69
N ASP A 149 -18.84 9.86 20.67
CA ASP A 149 -19.61 10.66 21.61
C ASP A 149 -20.68 9.83 22.33
N ARG A 150 -21.07 10.31 23.52
CA ARG A 150 -22.19 9.73 24.27
C ARG A 150 -23.55 9.95 23.58
N SER A 151 -23.59 10.85 22.61
CA SER A 151 -24.77 11.13 21.77
C SER A 151 -24.90 10.18 20.58
N HIS A 152 -23.89 9.34 20.31
CA HIS A 152 -23.81 8.45 19.13
C HIS A 152 -24.04 9.17 17.79
N THR A 153 -23.70 10.46 17.73
CA THR A 153 -23.89 11.30 16.54
C THR A 153 -22.69 11.26 15.60
N GLY A 154 -21.53 10.80 16.08
CA GLY A 154 -20.33 10.57 15.27
C GLY A 154 -19.79 9.15 15.44
N VAL A 155 -19.65 8.43 14.34
CA VAL A 155 -18.95 7.15 14.27
C VAL A 155 -17.66 7.29 13.48
N LYS A 156 -16.58 6.66 13.94
CA LYS A 156 -15.31 6.54 13.21
C LYS A 156 -14.88 5.09 13.12
N THR A 157 -14.26 4.75 12.01
CA THR A 157 -13.58 3.47 11.84
C THR A 157 -12.36 3.36 12.77
N LEU A 158 -11.95 2.14 13.08
CA LEU A 158 -10.74 1.91 13.88
C LEU A 158 -9.48 2.49 13.21
N MET A 159 -9.43 2.54 11.88
CA MET A 159 -8.29 3.12 11.15
C MET A 159 -8.28 4.65 11.23
N GLU A 160 -9.43 5.32 11.12
CA GLU A 160 -9.54 6.77 11.36
C GLU A 160 -9.13 7.13 12.79
N ILE A 161 -9.57 6.34 13.77
CA ILE A 161 -9.17 6.51 15.17
C ILE A 161 -7.66 6.34 15.36
N SER A 162 -7.06 5.36 14.68
CA SER A 162 -5.61 5.16 14.71
C SER A 162 -4.88 6.38 14.14
N MET A 163 -5.39 6.97 13.05
CA MET A 163 -4.85 8.22 12.52
C MET A 163 -5.05 9.43 13.44
N ASP A 164 -6.21 9.55 14.10
CA ASP A 164 -6.44 10.61 15.09
C ASP A 164 -5.46 10.52 16.27
N LEU A 165 -5.24 9.31 16.81
CA LEU A 165 -4.28 9.07 17.90
C LEU A 165 -2.86 9.42 17.47
N LEU A 166 -2.51 9.12 16.22
CA LEU A 166 -1.18 9.42 15.69
C LEU A 166 -0.97 10.93 15.48
N GLN A 167 -2.00 11.63 14.98
CA GLN A 167 -1.97 13.07 14.68
C GLN A 167 -2.10 13.95 15.93
N ASN A 168 -2.68 13.42 17.01
CA ASN A 168 -2.86 14.17 18.24
C ASN A 168 -1.54 14.37 18.99
N CYS A 169 -1.03 15.60 19.01
CA CYS A 169 0.22 15.96 19.71
C CYS A 169 0.21 15.68 21.22
N SER A 170 -0.97 15.48 21.84
CA SER A 170 -1.08 15.12 23.27
C SER A 170 -0.90 13.62 23.56
N CYS A 171 -0.92 12.78 22.53
CA CYS A 171 -0.69 11.35 22.68
C CYS A 171 0.77 11.07 23.03
N SER A 172 0.98 10.11 23.94
CA SER A 172 2.33 9.72 24.36
C SER A 172 3.13 9.11 23.20
N PHE A 173 4.46 9.22 23.28
CA PHE A 173 5.36 8.56 22.34
C PHE A 173 5.04 7.06 22.19
N HIS A 174 4.91 6.32 23.29
CA HIS A 174 4.61 4.89 23.25
C HIS A 174 3.27 4.59 22.56
N THR A 175 2.23 5.40 22.82
CA THR A 175 0.94 5.27 22.10
C THR A 175 1.14 5.42 20.59
N ARG A 176 1.87 6.44 20.15
CA ARG A 176 2.15 6.67 18.72
C ARG A 176 2.93 5.52 18.10
N VAL A 177 3.92 4.98 18.82
CA VAL A 177 4.69 3.80 18.37
C VAL A 177 3.78 2.56 18.24
N ALA A 178 2.94 2.26 19.23
CA ALA A 178 2.02 1.13 19.17
C ALA A 178 1.02 1.25 18.01
N VAL A 179 0.49 2.45 17.79
CA VAL A 179 -0.38 2.76 16.64
C VAL A 179 0.36 2.52 15.32
N LEU A 180 1.59 2.99 15.19
CA LEU A 180 2.40 2.81 13.98
C LEU A 180 2.74 1.34 13.72
N ILE A 181 3.10 0.57 14.76
CA ILE A 181 3.31 -0.88 14.67
C ILE A 181 2.04 -1.56 14.16
N PHE A 182 0.89 -1.25 14.78
CA PHE A 182 -0.39 -1.81 14.39
C PHE A 182 -0.74 -1.47 12.93
N LEU A 183 -0.58 -0.21 12.52
CA LEU A 183 -0.80 0.23 11.14
C LEU A 183 0.13 -0.51 10.15
N CYS A 184 1.43 -0.63 10.45
CA CYS A 184 2.37 -1.35 9.59
C CYS A 184 1.96 -2.82 9.42
N THR A 185 1.59 -3.49 10.51
CA THR A 185 1.08 -4.86 10.46
C THR A 185 -0.22 -4.94 9.65
N TRP A 186 -1.12 -3.97 9.79
CA TRP A 186 -2.39 -3.94 9.08
C TRP A 186 -2.23 -3.73 7.57
N LEU A 187 -1.31 -2.86 7.15
CA LEU A 187 -1.08 -2.53 5.74
C LEU A 187 -0.29 -3.61 4.99
N SER A 188 0.57 -4.34 5.70
CA SER A 188 1.40 -5.38 5.08
C SER A 188 0.56 -6.48 4.41
N ASN A 189 0.87 -6.81 3.16
CA ASN A 189 0.15 -7.82 2.37
C ASN A 189 -1.39 -7.62 2.33
N CYS A 190 -1.88 -6.38 2.48
CA CYS A 190 -3.31 -6.08 2.45
C CYS A 190 -3.61 -4.79 1.67
N SER A 191 -3.89 -4.92 0.37
CA SER A 191 -4.16 -3.77 -0.49
C SER A 191 -5.45 -3.03 -0.10
N LEU A 192 -6.43 -3.72 0.48
CA LEU A 192 -7.67 -3.09 0.93
C LEU A 192 -7.41 -2.15 2.12
N ALA A 193 -6.57 -2.57 3.09
CA ALA A 193 -6.18 -1.71 4.20
C ALA A 193 -5.39 -0.48 3.71
N VAL A 194 -4.49 -0.66 2.73
CA VAL A 194 -3.79 0.45 2.07
C VAL A 194 -4.79 1.41 1.43
N GLN A 195 -5.73 0.89 0.64
CA GLN A 195 -6.76 1.70 0.02
C GLN A 195 -7.54 2.49 1.07
N THR A 196 -8.00 1.86 2.15
CA THR A 196 -8.71 2.55 3.24
C THR A 196 -7.87 3.68 3.84
N LEU A 197 -6.60 3.43 4.18
CA LEU A 197 -5.73 4.47 4.74
C LEU A 197 -5.54 5.65 3.80
N LEU A 198 -5.36 5.39 2.50
CA LEU A 198 -5.21 6.41 1.46
C LEU A 198 -6.48 7.26 1.26
N THR A 199 -7.65 6.77 1.65
CA THR A 199 -8.91 7.56 1.63
C THR A 199 -9.09 8.46 2.85
N ILE A 200 -8.41 8.17 3.95
CA ILE A 200 -8.53 8.96 5.19
C ILE A 200 -7.92 10.35 4.97
N GLU A 201 -8.69 11.39 5.29
CA GLU A 201 -8.25 12.77 5.12
C GLU A 201 -6.97 13.05 5.91
N ASN A 202 -6.05 13.79 5.29
CA ASN A 202 -4.77 14.21 5.88
C ASN A 202 -3.82 13.07 6.30
N SER A 203 -4.14 11.80 6.07
CA SER A 203 -3.31 10.67 6.50
C SER A 203 -1.92 10.72 5.86
N ILE A 204 -1.86 10.81 4.53
CA ILE A 204 -0.62 10.88 3.76
C ILE A 204 0.11 12.21 4.00
N SER A 205 -0.63 13.31 4.08
CA SER A 205 -0.05 14.63 4.38
C SER A 205 0.68 14.63 5.73
N TYR A 206 0.08 14.03 6.76
CA TYR A 206 0.69 13.89 8.07
C TYR A 206 1.95 13.02 8.01
N LEU A 207 1.86 11.81 7.44
CA LEU A 207 3.00 10.89 7.38
C LEU A 207 4.20 11.51 6.64
N ILE A 208 3.93 12.18 5.52
CA ILE A 208 4.97 12.86 4.73
C ILE A 208 5.58 14.04 5.49
N SER A 209 4.74 14.81 6.20
CA SER A 209 5.20 15.92 7.05
C SER A 209 6.09 15.42 8.19
N GLN A 210 5.73 14.29 8.82
CA GLN A 210 6.56 13.68 9.87
C GLN A 210 7.91 13.24 9.31
N ILE A 211 7.96 12.56 8.16
CA ILE A 211 9.24 12.10 7.58
C ILE A 211 10.14 13.27 7.18
N GLY A 212 9.54 14.35 6.65
CA GLY A 212 10.25 15.54 6.21
C GLY A 212 10.58 16.56 7.30
N SER A 213 10.21 16.32 8.58
CA SER A 213 10.62 17.22 9.66
C SER A 213 12.13 17.12 9.88
N GLU A 214 12.74 18.25 10.23
CA GLU A 214 14.18 18.30 10.51
C GLU A 214 14.55 17.26 11.56
N SER A 215 15.58 16.46 11.27
CA SER A 215 16.12 15.49 12.21
C SER A 215 16.57 16.21 13.47
N THR A 216 15.82 16.08 14.56
CA THR A 216 16.35 16.41 15.89
C THR A 216 17.33 15.30 16.29
N ALA A 217 18.24 15.58 17.22
CA ALA A 217 19.09 14.55 17.82
C ALA A 217 18.32 13.64 18.80
N ASP A 218 16.99 13.65 18.77
CA ASP A 218 16.14 12.80 19.61
C ASP A 218 15.84 11.48 18.91
N ASP A 219 16.40 10.39 19.45
CA ASP A 219 16.20 9.02 18.95
C ASP A 219 14.72 8.62 18.87
N ARG A 220 13.85 9.19 19.73
CA ARG A 220 12.41 8.90 19.71
C ARG A 220 11.73 9.53 18.50
N GLU A 221 12.10 10.74 18.14
CA GLU A 221 11.57 11.39 16.94
C GLU A 221 12.06 10.65 15.70
N LEU A 222 13.36 10.32 15.64
CA LEU A 222 13.94 9.52 14.57
C LEU A 222 13.24 8.17 14.41
N LEU A 223 12.88 7.51 15.51
CA LEU A 223 12.12 6.26 15.47
C LEU A 223 10.75 6.47 14.80
N ILE A 224 9.98 7.46 15.25
CA ILE A 224 8.66 7.77 14.66
C ILE A 224 8.77 8.08 13.17
N GLN A 225 9.76 8.89 12.78
CA GLN A 225 10.01 9.22 11.37
C GLN A 225 10.33 7.96 10.57
N SER A 226 11.16 7.07 11.09
CA SER A 226 11.55 5.84 10.41
C SER A 226 10.37 4.90 10.21
N VAL A 227 9.52 4.74 11.22
CA VAL A 227 8.32 3.90 11.10
C VAL A 227 7.26 4.57 10.20
N CYS A 228 7.15 5.90 10.18
CA CYS A 228 6.34 6.62 9.20
C CYS A 228 6.83 6.39 7.76
N SER A 229 8.16 6.43 7.52
CA SER A 229 8.75 6.07 6.22
C SER A 229 8.40 4.65 5.83
N PHE A 230 8.51 3.70 6.77
CA PHE A 230 8.11 2.32 6.53
C PHE A 230 6.61 2.23 6.19
N THR A 231 5.74 2.95 6.92
CA THR A 231 4.29 3.00 6.66
C THR A 231 3.97 3.49 5.24
N ILE A 232 4.60 4.59 4.80
CA ILE A 232 4.46 5.09 3.41
C ILE A 232 5.01 4.08 2.40
N GLY A 233 6.12 3.42 2.73
CA GLY A 233 6.69 2.35 1.92
C GLY A 233 5.73 1.17 1.73
N LEU A 234 5.01 0.77 2.78
CA LEU A 234 3.95 -0.25 2.70
C LEU A 234 2.79 0.21 1.81
N CYS A 235 2.35 1.47 1.96
CA CYS A 235 1.34 2.08 1.08
C CYS A 235 1.77 2.11 -0.39
N PHE A 236 3.07 2.13 -0.66
CA PHE A 236 3.62 2.11 -2.00
C PHE A 236 3.68 0.69 -2.58
N ILE A 237 4.24 -0.28 -1.85
CA ILE A 237 4.45 -1.65 -2.39
C ILE A 237 3.16 -2.49 -2.45
N PHE A 238 2.19 -2.23 -1.57
CA PHE A 238 0.92 -2.96 -1.52
C PHE A 238 -0.25 -2.15 -2.13
N ASN A 239 0.05 -1.09 -2.89
CA ASN A 239 -0.95 -0.27 -3.56
C ASN A 239 -1.55 -1.01 -4.77
N ASN A 240 -2.88 -1.11 -4.81
CA ASN A 240 -3.61 -1.64 -5.97
C ASN A 240 -4.03 -0.53 -6.98
N ASN A 241 -3.58 0.71 -6.77
CA ASN A 241 -3.80 1.89 -7.59
C ASN A 241 -5.27 2.29 -7.81
N GLN A 242 -6.18 1.90 -6.91
CA GLN A 242 -7.60 2.27 -7.00
C GLN A 242 -7.85 3.76 -6.70
N ILE A 243 -6.97 4.41 -5.93
CA ILE A 243 -7.08 5.83 -5.58
C ILE A 243 -6.12 6.63 -6.47
N SER A 244 -6.66 7.31 -7.47
CA SER A 244 -5.86 8.04 -8.48
C SER A 244 -4.93 9.10 -7.87
N LEU A 245 -5.42 9.84 -6.86
CA LEU A 245 -4.66 10.87 -6.14
C LEU A 245 -3.40 10.32 -5.46
N TYR A 246 -3.44 9.06 -5.04
CA TYR A 246 -2.37 8.38 -4.33
C TYR A 246 -2.02 7.04 -5.01
N SER A 247 -2.01 7.03 -6.35
CA SER A 247 -1.43 5.93 -7.11
C SER A 247 0.06 5.78 -6.77
N SER A 248 0.67 4.64 -7.09
CA SER A 248 2.08 4.37 -6.84
C SER A 248 2.98 5.45 -7.46
N GLU A 249 2.66 5.91 -8.67
CA GLU A 249 3.37 7.00 -9.33
C GLU A 249 3.13 8.37 -8.66
N ALA A 250 1.91 8.63 -8.21
CA ALA A 250 1.61 9.87 -7.48
C ALA A 250 2.32 9.92 -6.12
N LEU A 251 2.36 8.80 -5.38
CA LEU A 251 3.08 8.67 -4.12
C LEU A 251 4.58 8.86 -4.30
N GLU A 252 5.20 8.22 -5.31
CA GLU A 252 6.61 8.41 -5.63
C GLU A 252 6.94 9.88 -5.90
N ARG A 253 6.16 10.54 -6.77
CA ARG A 253 6.33 11.97 -7.08
C ARG A 253 6.17 12.83 -5.83
N LEU A 254 5.23 12.49 -4.95
CA LEU A 254 4.99 13.22 -3.72
C LEU A 254 6.17 13.07 -2.75
N ILE A 255 6.69 11.85 -2.55
CA ILE A 255 7.89 11.59 -1.74
C ILE A 255 9.08 12.37 -2.30
N ASN A 256 9.35 12.26 -3.60
CA ASN A 256 10.47 12.96 -4.23
C ASN A 256 10.36 14.49 -4.10
N LYS A 257 9.15 15.05 -4.27
CA LYS A 257 8.94 16.50 -4.20
C LYS A 257 8.97 17.07 -2.77
N ARG A 258 8.46 16.33 -1.78
CA ARG A 258 8.27 16.83 -0.42
C ARG A 258 9.40 16.46 0.54
N ILE A 259 10.05 15.33 0.31
CA ILE A 259 11.08 14.77 1.20
C ILE A 259 12.40 14.62 0.43
N GLY A 260 12.34 14.08 -0.79
CA GLY A 260 13.50 13.60 -1.53
C GLY A 260 13.70 12.10 -1.29
N ILE A 261 14.03 11.36 -2.36
CA ILE A 261 14.16 9.90 -2.30
C ILE A 261 15.32 9.47 -1.38
N ASP A 262 16.44 10.19 -1.43
CA ASP A 262 17.63 9.89 -0.61
C ASP A 262 17.32 10.03 0.89
N LEU A 263 16.71 11.15 1.30
CA LEU A 263 16.31 11.37 2.69
C LEU A 263 15.26 10.35 3.13
N PHE A 264 14.31 10.00 2.27
CA PHE A 264 13.32 8.95 2.59
C PHE A 264 14.01 7.60 2.87
N GLN A 265 15.00 7.22 2.06
CA GLN A 265 15.77 5.99 2.25
C GLN A 265 16.62 6.05 3.52
N GLU A 266 17.28 7.18 3.79
CA GLU A 266 18.02 7.39 5.03
C GLU A 266 17.11 7.17 6.25
N LYS A 267 15.95 7.84 6.28
CA LYS A 267 14.95 7.67 7.36
C LYS A 267 14.46 6.24 7.48
N LEU A 268 14.22 5.55 6.36
CA LEU A 268 13.82 4.15 6.39
C LEU A 268 14.92 3.27 7.02
N GLU A 269 16.20 3.54 6.74
CA GLU A 269 17.34 2.77 7.25
C GLU A 269 17.69 3.05 8.71
N VAL A 270 17.40 4.25 9.23
CA VAL A 270 17.70 4.64 10.62
C VAL A 270 17.14 3.62 11.63
N LEU A 271 15.94 3.11 11.39
CA LEU A 271 15.33 2.10 12.27
C LEU A 271 16.24 0.88 12.48
N SER A 272 16.86 0.38 11.42
CA SER A 272 17.74 -0.80 11.49
C SER A 272 19.02 -0.59 12.31
N LYS A 273 19.40 0.67 12.53
CA LYS A 273 20.59 1.08 13.30
C LYS A 273 20.26 1.43 14.76
N SER A 274 18.97 1.54 15.09
CA SER A 274 18.51 1.90 16.43
C SER A 274 18.72 0.77 17.43
N GLU A 275 19.14 1.10 18.65
CA GLU A 275 19.24 0.15 19.76
C GLU A 275 17.88 -0.53 20.04
N PHE A 276 16.78 0.23 19.96
CA PHE A 276 15.41 -0.29 20.14
C PHE A 276 15.10 -1.44 19.17
N TYR A 277 15.61 -1.37 17.94
CA TYR A 277 15.41 -2.40 16.92
C TYR A 277 16.26 -3.64 17.19
N ILE A 278 17.54 -3.44 17.53
CA ILE A 278 18.47 -4.52 17.82
C ILE A 278 17.99 -5.33 19.03
N GLU A 279 17.47 -4.66 20.07
CA GLU A 279 16.89 -5.31 21.23
C GLU A 279 15.62 -6.10 20.89
N ALA A 280 14.71 -5.51 20.10
CA ALA A 280 13.48 -6.17 19.70
C ALA A 280 13.70 -7.46 18.89
N LEU A 281 14.79 -7.55 18.11
CA LEU A 281 15.12 -8.74 17.33
C LEU A 281 15.65 -9.93 18.16
N GLN A 282 16.05 -9.73 19.41
CA GLN A 282 16.76 -10.78 20.16
C GLN A 282 15.87 -11.99 20.47
N LYS A 283 14.65 -11.75 20.94
CA LYS A 283 13.72 -12.80 21.34
C LYS A 283 12.27 -12.31 21.39
N PRO A 284 11.28 -13.20 21.13
CA PRO A 284 9.86 -12.88 21.29
C PRO A 284 9.44 -12.57 22.74
N GLN A 285 10.29 -12.91 23.71
CA GLN A 285 9.98 -12.85 25.13
C GLN A 285 9.98 -11.40 25.64
N LEU A 286 8.81 -10.88 26.05
CA LEU A 286 8.68 -9.53 26.60
C LEU A 286 9.15 -9.49 28.06
N LYS A 287 10.38 -9.03 28.29
CA LYS A 287 10.97 -8.82 29.62
C LYS A 287 11.28 -7.34 29.84
N LEU A 288 10.22 -6.54 29.93
CA LEU A 288 10.31 -5.11 30.17
C LEU A 288 10.35 -4.84 31.67
N SER A 289 11.28 -3.99 32.12
CA SER A 289 11.43 -3.65 33.52
C SER A 289 10.75 -2.33 33.85
N ASP A 290 10.77 -1.38 32.92
CA ASP A 290 10.14 -0.07 33.06
C ASP A 290 9.25 0.27 31.84
N PRO A 291 8.20 1.10 32.03
CA PRO A 291 7.45 1.67 30.92
C PRO A 291 8.30 2.33 29.82
N SER A 292 9.50 2.86 30.12
CA SER A 292 10.41 3.41 29.12
C SER A 292 10.86 2.40 28.06
N ASP A 293 10.84 1.11 28.40
CA ASP A 293 11.31 0.02 27.54
C ASP A 293 10.23 -0.41 26.53
N MET A 294 9.00 0.10 26.65
CA MET A 294 7.84 -0.27 25.81
C MET A 294 7.91 0.37 24.41
N ILE A 295 8.82 -0.09 23.57
CA ILE A 295 9.06 0.56 22.27
C ILE A 295 8.64 -0.34 21.12
N LEU A 296 9.52 -1.22 20.65
CA LEU A 296 9.27 -2.10 19.51
C LEU A 296 8.93 -3.52 19.93
N ASP A 297 8.09 -4.19 19.13
CA ASP A 297 7.76 -5.60 19.29
C ASP A 297 8.59 -6.48 18.34
N TYR A 298 8.83 -7.73 18.76
CA TYR A 298 9.62 -8.73 18.03
C TYR A 298 9.05 -9.05 16.63
N GLU A 299 7.73 -9.24 16.50
CA GLU A 299 7.09 -9.57 15.23
C GLU A 299 7.12 -8.35 14.28
N PHE A 300 6.96 -7.13 14.79
CA PHE A 300 7.19 -5.92 13.99
C PHE A 300 8.62 -5.81 13.48
N ALA A 301 9.62 -6.10 14.32
CA ALA A 301 11.02 -6.05 13.90
C ALA A 301 11.29 -7.02 12.73
N HIS A 302 10.73 -8.23 12.79
CA HIS A 302 10.78 -9.20 11.68
C HIS A 302 10.01 -8.73 10.44
N LEU A 303 8.83 -8.13 10.61
CA LEU A 303 8.06 -7.55 9.51
C LEU A 303 8.88 -6.49 8.77
N TYR A 304 9.50 -5.56 9.51
CA TYR A 304 10.36 -4.52 8.94
C TYR A 304 11.56 -5.12 8.21
N GLU A 305 12.28 -6.09 8.80
CA GLU A 305 13.41 -6.76 8.15
C GLU A 305 13.02 -7.39 6.82
N SER A 306 11.84 -8.02 6.76
CA SER A 306 11.36 -8.72 5.56
C SER A 306 10.98 -7.80 4.40
N LEU A 307 10.61 -6.54 4.67
CA LEU A 307 10.02 -5.63 3.68
C LEU A 307 10.87 -4.40 3.37
N LYS A 308 11.77 -3.96 4.26
CA LYS A 308 12.57 -2.73 4.09
C LYS A 308 13.33 -2.70 2.76
N SER A 309 13.99 -3.81 2.40
CA SER A 309 14.77 -3.89 1.15
C SER A 309 13.88 -3.88 -0.10
N SER A 310 12.71 -4.50 -0.04
CA SER A 310 11.72 -4.48 -1.13
C SER A 310 11.23 -3.06 -1.38
N ILE A 311 10.95 -2.31 -0.32
CA ILE A 311 10.54 -0.90 -0.40
C ILE A 311 11.65 -0.06 -1.04
N SER A 312 12.88 -0.13 -0.53
CA SER A 312 14.01 0.64 -1.07
C SER A 312 14.26 0.33 -2.54
N ASN A 313 14.26 -0.96 -2.92
CA ASN A 313 14.50 -1.38 -4.29
C ASN A 313 13.42 -0.91 -5.27
N MET A 314 12.15 -0.97 -4.87
CA MET A 314 11.04 -0.54 -5.73
C MET A 314 11.06 0.97 -5.94
N LEU A 315 11.29 1.76 -4.89
CA LEU A 315 11.37 3.22 -5.00
C LEU A 315 12.53 3.65 -5.91
N THR A 316 13.72 3.07 -5.73
CA THR A 316 14.88 3.37 -6.59
C THR A 316 14.61 3.04 -8.05
N ARG A 317 14.02 1.86 -8.33
CA ARG A 317 13.67 1.45 -9.71
C ARG A 317 12.68 2.42 -10.35
N GLN A 318 11.63 2.81 -9.62
CA GLN A 318 10.60 3.71 -10.15
C GLN A 318 11.16 5.11 -10.41
N TYR A 319 12.00 5.62 -9.50
CA TYR A 319 12.68 6.89 -9.64
C TYR A 319 13.62 6.93 -10.85
N ILE A 320 14.44 5.90 -11.06
CA ILE A 320 15.30 5.79 -12.24
C ILE A 320 14.45 5.76 -13.51
N ASN A 321 13.37 4.98 -13.53
CA ASN A 321 12.48 4.92 -14.69
C ASN A 321 11.77 6.25 -14.97
N ALA A 322 11.32 6.97 -13.94
CA ALA A 322 10.71 8.29 -14.07
C ALA A 322 11.70 9.33 -14.59
N THR A 323 12.93 9.30 -14.08
CA THR A 323 14.02 10.18 -14.52
C THR A 323 14.43 9.87 -15.96
N ALA A 324 14.56 8.58 -16.30
CA ALA A 324 14.81 8.13 -17.67
C ALA A 324 13.69 8.57 -18.60
N ARG A 325 12.42 8.39 -18.25
CA ARG A 325 11.26 8.89 -19.03
C ARG A 325 11.34 10.41 -19.23
N THR A 326 11.72 11.17 -18.21
CA THR A 326 11.84 12.64 -18.31
C THR A 326 13.00 13.05 -19.21
N LEU A 327 14.14 12.35 -19.16
CA LEU A 327 15.27 12.54 -20.08
C LEU A 327 14.96 12.05 -21.51
N ILE A 328 13.98 11.16 -21.67
CA ILE A 328 13.56 10.56 -22.96
C ILE A 328 12.41 11.36 -23.64
N VAL A 329 11.80 12.36 -22.99
CA VAL A 329 10.90 13.33 -23.65
C VAL A 329 11.75 14.39 -24.41
N PRO A 330 11.46 14.70 -25.68
CA PRO A 330 12.33 14.20 -26.74
C PRO A 330 13.05 15.30 -27.52
N ILE A 331 14.36 15.41 -27.32
CA ILE A 331 15.23 16.10 -28.28
C ILE A 331 15.33 15.29 -29.59
N SER A 332 15.05 13.99 -29.55
CA SER A 332 15.26 13.04 -30.64
C SER A 332 14.01 12.57 -31.39
N THR A 333 12.76 12.88 -31.00
CA THR A 333 11.61 12.57 -31.86
C THR A 333 11.21 13.74 -32.75
N ASN A 334 11.27 14.99 -32.26
CA ASN A 334 10.87 16.16 -33.05
C ASN A 334 11.75 16.35 -34.30
N ILE A 335 13.07 16.19 -34.21
CA ILE A 335 13.98 16.36 -35.35
C ILE A 335 13.76 15.26 -36.42
N TYR A 336 13.50 14.02 -36.00
CA TYR A 336 13.34 12.90 -36.93
C TYR A 336 11.95 12.92 -37.57
N GLU A 337 10.89 13.23 -36.82
CA GLU A 337 9.55 13.42 -37.38
C GLU A 337 9.50 14.61 -38.35
N GLN A 338 10.19 15.71 -38.04
CA GLN A 338 10.26 16.87 -38.92
C GLN A 338 11.05 16.57 -40.20
N LYS A 339 12.16 15.82 -40.12
CA LYS A 339 12.91 15.32 -41.29
C LYS A 339 12.08 14.35 -42.13
N ILE A 340 11.38 13.41 -41.51
CA ILE A 340 10.51 12.45 -42.21
C ILE A 340 9.34 13.19 -42.89
N SER A 341 8.72 14.15 -42.22
CA SER A 341 7.63 14.97 -42.78
C SER A 341 8.10 15.81 -43.98
N THR A 342 9.28 16.41 -43.89
CA THR A 342 9.85 17.20 -44.99
C THR A 342 10.23 16.29 -46.17
N MET A 343 10.78 15.11 -45.90
CA MET A 343 11.12 14.11 -46.93
C MET A 343 9.87 13.55 -47.61
N MET A 344 8.81 13.23 -46.85
CA MET A 344 7.52 12.80 -47.40
C MET A 344 6.87 13.88 -48.26
N THR A 345 6.93 15.14 -47.82
CA THR A 345 6.41 16.27 -48.61
C THR A 345 7.18 16.42 -49.93
N HIS A 346 8.50 16.31 -49.90
CA HIS A 346 9.33 16.34 -51.10
C HIS A 346 9.00 15.17 -52.05
N TYR A 347 8.86 13.95 -51.51
CA TYR A 347 8.55 12.76 -52.31
C TYR A 347 7.16 12.83 -52.95
N ASN A 348 6.16 13.32 -52.20
CA ASN A 348 4.81 13.53 -52.73
C ASN A 348 4.78 14.57 -53.85
N ASN A 349 5.59 15.63 -53.75
CA ASN A 349 5.72 16.62 -54.82
C ASN A 349 6.38 16.02 -56.07
N LEU A 350 7.43 15.21 -55.92
CA LEU A 350 8.06 14.50 -57.05
C LEU A 350 7.09 13.54 -57.73
N ILE A 351 6.29 12.79 -56.96
CA ILE A 351 5.25 11.91 -57.51
C ILE A 351 4.23 12.74 -58.30
N ARG A 352 3.78 13.87 -57.76
CA ARG A 352 2.80 14.73 -58.42
C ARG A 352 3.33 15.28 -59.75
N GLN A 353 4.56 15.76 -59.76
CA GLN A 353 5.23 16.22 -60.97
C GLN A 353 5.34 15.11 -62.02
N ARG A 354 5.69 13.89 -61.60
CA ARG A 354 5.79 12.73 -62.49
C ARG A 354 4.43 12.35 -63.11
N VAL A 355 3.36 12.47 -62.34
CA VAL A 355 1.99 12.24 -62.83
C VAL A 355 1.58 13.31 -63.85
N GLU A 356 1.92 14.57 -63.60
CA GLU A 356 1.67 15.67 -64.56
C GLU A 356 2.44 15.48 -65.87
N GLU A 357 3.73 15.12 -65.82
CA GLU A 357 4.54 14.79 -66.99
C GLU A 357 3.92 13.64 -67.80
N THR A 358 3.51 12.56 -67.13
CA THR A 358 2.89 11.40 -67.77
C THR A 358 1.57 11.76 -68.44
N ASN A 359 0.76 12.61 -67.81
CA ASN A 359 -0.50 13.07 -68.39
C ASN A 359 -0.28 13.92 -69.65
N MET A 360 0.72 14.81 -69.65
CA MET A 360 1.07 15.59 -70.84
C MET A 360 1.54 14.70 -71.99
N ASP A 361 2.36 13.68 -71.69
CA ASP A 361 2.84 12.76 -72.73
C ASP A 361 1.70 11.89 -73.29
N ASN A 362 0.77 11.44 -72.44
CA ASN A 362 -0.45 10.75 -72.88
C ASN A 362 -1.34 11.65 -73.77
N GLU A 363 -1.43 12.96 -73.48
CA GLU A 363 -2.17 13.91 -74.33
C GLU A 363 -1.51 14.10 -75.68
N LYS A 364 -0.17 14.22 -75.72
CA LYS A 364 0.58 14.25 -76.97
C LYS A 364 0.35 12.97 -77.77
N GLU A 365 0.44 11.80 -77.14
CA GLU A 365 0.20 10.51 -77.81
C GLU A 365 -1.19 10.47 -78.44
N LYS A 366 -2.23 10.94 -77.74
CA LYS A 366 -3.59 11.07 -78.30
C LYS A 366 -3.65 12.00 -79.51
N GLN A 367 -2.96 13.14 -79.48
CA GLN A 367 -2.90 14.08 -80.61
C GLN A 367 -2.22 13.42 -81.82
N TRP A 368 -1.08 12.75 -81.60
CA TRP A 368 -0.35 12.02 -82.64
C TRP A 368 -1.21 10.92 -83.27
N ILE A 369 -1.99 10.16 -82.48
CA ILE A 369 -2.91 9.15 -83.00
C ILE A 369 -4.01 9.79 -83.87
N GLN A 370 -4.57 10.94 -83.45
CA GLN A 370 -5.59 11.65 -84.23
C GLN A 370 -5.05 12.20 -85.55
N GLU A 371 -3.85 12.78 -85.55
CA GLU A 371 -3.17 13.23 -86.76
C GLU A 371 -2.87 12.06 -87.70
N HIS A 372 -2.35 10.96 -87.17
CA HIS A 372 -2.09 9.76 -87.95
C HIS A 372 -3.35 9.17 -88.61
N ASP A 373 -4.48 9.16 -87.90
CA ASP A 373 -5.77 8.72 -88.45
C ASP A 373 -6.30 9.66 -89.55
N MET A 374 -6.08 10.97 -89.42
CA MET A 374 -6.40 11.93 -90.49
C MET A 374 -5.53 11.72 -91.72
N ASP A 375 -4.22 11.60 -91.54
CA ASP A 375 -3.29 11.37 -92.64
C ASP A 375 -3.59 10.08 -93.37
N LYS A 376 -3.93 9.01 -92.64
CA LYS A 376 -4.36 7.75 -93.23
C LYS A 376 -5.63 7.89 -94.05
N LYS A 377 -6.63 8.65 -93.58
CA LYS A 377 -7.85 8.94 -94.36
C LYS A 377 -7.55 9.75 -95.61
N ASN A 378 -6.68 10.75 -95.51
CA ASN A 378 -6.26 11.59 -96.64
C ASN A 378 -5.50 10.78 -97.69
N ALA A 379 -4.60 9.89 -97.26
CA ALA A 379 -3.88 8.97 -98.14
C ALA A 379 -4.85 8.04 -98.90
N LEU A 380 -5.85 7.48 -98.20
CA LEU A 380 -6.87 6.63 -98.81
C LEU A 380 -7.72 7.38 -99.84
N ALA A 381 -8.08 8.64 -99.55
CA ALA A 381 -8.81 9.50 -100.48
C ALA A 381 -7.98 9.86 -101.72
N LEU A 382 -6.69 10.12 -101.55
CA LEU A 382 -5.74 10.36 -102.64
C LEU A 382 -5.54 9.10 -103.50
N GLU A 383 -5.41 7.92 -102.89
CA GLU A 383 -5.34 6.64 -103.62
C GLU A 383 -6.61 6.41 -104.46
N GLN A 384 -7.79 6.71 -103.91
CA GLN A 384 -9.05 6.63 -104.66
C GLN A 384 -9.11 7.63 -105.82
N GLN A 385 -8.60 8.85 -105.65
CA GLN A 385 -8.50 9.83 -106.74
C GLN A 385 -7.49 9.38 -107.81
N ILE A 386 -6.33 8.86 -107.43
CA ILE A 386 -5.33 8.32 -108.36
C ILE A 386 -5.92 7.16 -109.14
N GLN A 387 -6.65 6.26 -108.49
CA GLN A 387 -7.31 5.14 -109.15
C GLN A 387 -8.36 5.63 -110.16
N LYS A 388 -9.17 6.63 -109.78
CA LYS A 388 -10.15 7.23 -110.68
C LYS A 388 -9.50 7.91 -111.90
N ILE A 389 -8.36 8.60 -111.72
CA ILE A 389 -7.60 9.21 -112.81
C ILE A 389 -6.96 8.15 -113.72
N LYS A 390 -6.49 7.02 -113.16
CA LYS A 390 -6.00 5.88 -113.94
C LYS A 390 -7.11 5.25 -114.77
N ASP A 391 -8.31 5.12 -114.22
CA ASP A 391 -9.47 4.57 -114.92
C ASP A 391 -9.98 5.51 -116.03
N GLU A 392 -9.81 6.83 -115.88
CA GLU A 392 -10.17 7.85 -116.89
C GLU A 392 -9.08 8.08 -117.97
N ASN A 393 -7.86 7.54 -117.81
CA ASN A 393 -6.76 7.66 -118.79
C ASN A 393 -6.09 6.30 -119.11
N PRO A 394 -6.53 5.57 -120.16
CA PRO A 394 -6.01 4.24 -120.51
C PRO A 394 -4.58 4.22 -121.08
N ILE A 395 -3.83 5.31 -120.98
CA ILE A 395 -2.46 5.43 -121.52
C ILE A 395 -1.38 5.00 -120.49
N PHE A 396 -1.73 4.82 -119.21
CA PHE A 396 -0.77 4.53 -118.14
C PHE A 396 -0.74 3.08 -117.61
N ASN A 397 -1.46 2.14 -118.24
CA ASN A 397 -1.32 0.69 -117.95
C ASN A 397 -0.48 -0.01 -119.03
N LYS A 398 0.82 0.30 -119.04
CA LYS A 398 1.85 -0.54 -119.65
C LYS A 398 2.99 -0.77 -118.67
#